data_AF-A0A529QR57-F1
#
_entry.id   AF-A0A529QR57-F1
#
_cell.length_a   1.000
_cell.length_b   1.000
_cell.length_c   1.000
_cell.angle_alpha   90.00
_cell.angle_beta   90.00
_cell.angle_gamma   90.00
#
_symmetry.space_group_name_H-M   'P 1'
#
loop_
_entity.id
_entity.type
_entity.pdbx_description
1 polymer ?
#
loop_
_entity_poly.entity_id
_entity_poly.type
_entity_poly.pdbx_seq_one_letter_code
_entity_poly.pdbx_strand_id
1 'polypeptide(L)'
;MQKKSNKRGGGVKVLNPASATRAERAHLFGRHDRLLIDGQSFRVERKVKDTHVLQPVTGDLIAEDYFVVKSDKEINALIRSKRIRIDEGHYSKALAILRVRFDDSDLTDLSEEELRTLAWKKEWCVRFLDAATNLQGRWRPRRVIDDFARFVEENRDLMDRWYLDMFGQRRRPGRRIKGEVRKAFDYPSPFALKKWLARFINGNCRMESLRPHYS
;
A
#
# COMPACT_ATOMS: atom_id res chain seq x y z
N MET A 1 -68.92 30.65 -51.44
CA MET A 1 -68.05 29.71 -52.18
C MET A 1 -67.13 29.03 -51.15
N GLN A 2 -67.42 27.78 -50.79
CA GLN A 2 -66.55 26.59 -51.02
C GLN A 2 -65.10 26.73 -50.51
N LYS A 3 -64.78 26.10 -49.36
CA LYS A 3 -64.14 24.76 -49.20
C LYS A 3 -62.63 24.73 -49.54
N LYS A 4 -61.76 24.59 -48.53
CA LYS A 4 -61.13 23.30 -48.17
C LYS A 4 -60.11 23.45 -47.03
N SER A 5 -60.28 22.57 -46.05
CA SER A 5 -59.26 22.10 -45.10
C SER A 5 -58.17 21.31 -45.85
N ASN A 6 -56.89 21.42 -45.45
CA ASN A 6 -56.13 20.22 -45.11
C ASN A 6 -54.86 20.51 -44.28
N LYS A 7 -54.71 19.72 -43.21
CA LYS A 7 -53.52 19.55 -42.38
C LYS A 7 -52.35 18.98 -43.19
N ARG A 8 -51.13 19.36 -42.79
CA ARG A 8 -49.93 18.53 -42.57
C ARG A 8 -48.81 19.49 -42.17
N GLY A 9 -48.37 19.54 -40.92
CA GLY A 9 -47.65 18.43 -40.29
C GLY A 9 -46.15 18.61 -40.52
N GLY A 10 -45.59 19.73 -40.05
CA GLY A 10 -44.14 19.97 -40.01
C GLY A 10 -43.70 19.90 -38.55
N GLY A 11 -43.57 18.68 -38.04
CA GLY A 11 -43.15 18.42 -36.68
C GLY A 11 -41.86 19.17 -36.37
N VAL A 12 -41.86 19.88 -35.24
CA VAL A 12 -40.64 20.21 -34.52
C VAL A 12 -39.83 18.91 -34.51
N LYS A 13 -38.64 18.92 -35.13
CA LYS A 13 -37.66 17.85 -34.93
C LYS A 13 -37.39 17.85 -33.43
N VAL A 14 -38.09 16.98 -32.71
CA VAL A 14 -37.69 16.54 -31.39
C VAL A 14 -36.32 15.93 -31.64
N LEU A 15 -35.28 16.71 -31.38
CA LEU A 15 -33.92 16.21 -31.25
C LEU A 15 -34.03 15.09 -30.23
N ASN A 16 -34.01 13.86 -30.73
CA ASN A 16 -34.04 12.67 -29.91
C ASN A 16 -32.83 12.77 -28.97
N PRO A 17 -33.01 12.93 -27.65
CA PRO A 17 -31.87 13.04 -26.74
C PRO A 17 -31.06 11.73 -26.67
N ALA A 18 -31.55 10.67 -27.32
CA ALA A 18 -30.86 9.39 -27.47
C ALA A 18 -29.70 9.38 -28.48
N SER A 19 -29.50 10.44 -29.28
CA SER A 19 -28.35 10.55 -30.18
C SER A 19 -27.22 11.44 -29.66
N ALA A 20 -27.21 11.72 -28.34
CA ALA A 20 -25.93 12.00 -27.69
C ALA A 20 -25.09 10.74 -27.89
N THR A 21 -24.09 10.81 -28.80
CA THR A 21 -22.97 9.88 -28.84
C THR A 21 -22.60 9.63 -27.39
N ARG A 22 -22.95 8.43 -26.90
CA ARG A 22 -22.83 8.06 -25.51
C ARG A 22 -21.35 8.17 -25.22
N ALA A 23 -20.92 9.34 -24.75
CA ALA A 23 -19.52 9.67 -24.59
C ALA A 23 -18.93 8.50 -23.84
N GLU A 24 -18.06 7.74 -24.52
CA GLU A 24 -17.55 6.49 -23.97
C GLU A 24 -17.01 6.85 -22.59
N ARG A 25 -17.51 6.15 -21.56
CA ARG A 25 -17.23 6.55 -20.19
C ARG A 25 -15.71 6.51 -20.04
N ALA A 26 -15.13 7.68 -19.76
CA ALA A 26 -13.73 7.77 -19.39
C ALA A 26 -13.61 7.13 -18.02
N HIS A 27 -12.93 5.99 -17.96
CA HIS A 27 -12.68 5.34 -16.69
C HIS A 27 -11.46 5.97 -16.04
N LEU A 28 -11.55 6.23 -14.74
CA LEU A 28 -10.41 6.60 -13.91
C LEU A 28 -10.29 5.49 -12.87
N PHE A 29 -9.10 4.91 -12.81
CA PHE A 29 -8.76 3.90 -11.82
C PHE A 29 -7.78 4.53 -10.84
N GLY A 30 -7.97 4.25 -9.55
CA GLY A 30 -7.02 4.64 -8.53
C GLY A 30 -5.70 3.90 -8.72
N ARG A 31 -4.60 4.52 -8.27
CA ARG A 31 -3.24 3.92 -8.21
C ARG A 31 -3.16 2.60 -7.44
N HIS A 32 -4.24 2.25 -6.75
CA HIS A 32 -4.36 1.16 -5.80
C HIS A 32 -5.40 0.12 -6.22
N ASP A 33 -6.04 0.28 -7.37
CA ASP A 33 -7.05 -0.66 -7.86
C ASP A 33 -6.37 -1.84 -8.56
N ARG A 34 -6.97 -3.02 -8.46
CA ARG A 34 -6.59 -4.18 -9.27
C ARG A 34 -7.59 -4.38 -10.39
N LEU A 35 -7.08 -4.54 -11.60
CA LEU A 35 -7.85 -5.00 -12.75
C LEU A 35 -7.54 -6.49 -12.97
N LEU A 36 -8.57 -7.34 -12.87
CA LEU A 36 -8.49 -8.75 -13.23
C LEU A 36 -9.04 -8.90 -14.66
N ILE A 37 -8.18 -9.10 -15.65
CA ILE A 37 -8.56 -9.26 -17.06
C ILE A 37 -8.24 -10.69 -17.48
N ASP A 38 -9.27 -11.45 -17.89
CA ASP A 38 -9.12 -12.86 -18.31
C ASP A 38 -8.36 -13.74 -17.30
N GLY A 39 -8.50 -13.46 -16.01
CA GLY A 39 -7.82 -14.17 -14.92
C GLY A 39 -6.42 -13.66 -14.57
N GLN A 40 -5.81 -12.80 -15.40
CA GLN A 40 -4.54 -12.14 -15.10
C GLN A 40 -4.77 -10.85 -14.28
N SER A 41 -3.96 -10.65 -13.24
CA SER A 41 -4.00 -9.44 -12.42
C SER A 41 -3.11 -8.34 -12.99
N PHE A 42 -3.60 -7.10 -12.93
CA PHE A 42 -2.89 -5.89 -13.34
C PHE A 42 -3.08 -4.76 -12.33
N ARG A 43 -2.03 -3.95 -12.14
CA ARG A 43 -2.13 -2.62 -11.51
C ARG A 43 -2.17 -1.53 -12.59
N VAL A 44 -2.82 -0.42 -12.29
CA VAL A 44 -2.83 0.75 -13.17
C VAL A 44 -1.69 1.68 -12.76
N GLU A 45 -0.67 1.77 -13.62
CA GLU A 45 0.51 2.59 -13.36
C GLU A 45 0.22 4.07 -13.60
N ARG A 46 -0.42 4.37 -14.74
CA ARG A 46 -0.83 5.73 -15.11
C ARG A 46 -1.89 5.71 -16.20
N LYS A 47 -2.64 6.80 -16.32
CA LYS A 47 -3.48 7.11 -17.49
C LYS A 47 -2.86 8.24 -18.27
N VAL A 48 -2.76 8.09 -19.59
CA VAL A 48 -2.33 9.13 -20.52
C VAL A 48 -3.48 9.35 -21.51
N LYS A 49 -4.15 10.51 -21.41
CA LYS A 49 -5.37 10.83 -22.20
C LYS A 49 -6.45 9.75 -22.04
N ASP A 50 -6.73 9.00 -23.11
CA ASP A 50 -7.74 7.95 -23.25
C ASP A 50 -7.16 6.53 -23.06
N THR A 51 -5.91 6.44 -22.61
CA THR A 51 -5.15 5.21 -22.61
C THR A 51 -4.61 4.89 -21.21
N HIS A 52 -4.83 3.65 -20.76
CA HIS A 52 -4.36 3.11 -19.48
C HIS A 52 -3.09 2.30 -19.69
N VAL A 53 -2.06 2.62 -18.90
CA VAL A 53 -0.84 1.82 -18.81
C VAL A 53 -0.99 0.88 -17.62
N LEU A 54 -1.03 -0.41 -17.93
CA LEU A 54 -1.23 -1.49 -16.99
C LEU A 54 0.08 -2.25 -16.79
N GLN A 55 0.30 -2.77 -15.59
CA GLN A 55 1.45 -3.61 -15.30
C GLN A 55 0.95 -4.92 -14.70
N PRO A 56 1.30 -6.08 -15.27
CA PRO A 56 0.83 -7.35 -14.75
C PRO A 56 1.47 -7.66 -13.42
N VAL A 57 0.69 -8.36 -12.62
CA VAL A 57 1.05 -8.84 -11.30
C VAL A 57 0.78 -10.34 -11.26
N THR A 58 1.79 -11.13 -10.94
CA THR A 58 1.69 -12.60 -10.82
C THR A 58 1.98 -12.99 -9.38
N GLY A 59 0.96 -13.39 -8.64
CA GLY A 59 1.07 -13.52 -7.18
C GLY A 59 1.37 -12.17 -6.53
N ASP A 60 2.52 -12.07 -5.86
CA ASP A 60 3.01 -10.84 -5.21
C ASP A 60 4.11 -10.12 -6.02
N LEU A 61 4.44 -10.63 -7.21
CA LEU A 61 5.49 -10.07 -8.06
C LEU A 61 4.90 -9.13 -9.12
N ILE A 62 5.46 -7.93 -9.18
CA ILE A 62 5.21 -6.96 -10.24
C ILE A 62 6.26 -7.20 -11.33
N ALA A 63 5.83 -7.34 -12.59
CA ALA A 63 6.78 -7.42 -13.70
C ALA A 63 7.30 -6.01 -14.01
N GLU A 64 8.43 -5.63 -13.40
CA GLU A 64 8.94 -4.25 -13.33
C GLU A 64 9.12 -3.59 -14.72
N ASP A 65 9.35 -4.37 -15.78
CA ASP A 65 9.61 -3.87 -17.14
C ASP A 65 8.56 -4.25 -18.20
N TYR A 66 7.45 -4.88 -17.79
CA TYR A 66 6.41 -5.30 -18.73
C TYR A 66 5.14 -4.48 -18.54
N PHE A 67 4.73 -3.76 -19.58
CA PHE A 67 3.53 -2.92 -19.56
C PHE A 67 2.57 -3.32 -20.67
N VAL A 68 1.28 -3.37 -20.33
CA VAL A 68 0.19 -3.59 -21.26
C VAL A 68 -0.61 -2.31 -21.36
N VAL A 69 -0.96 -1.92 -22.58
CA VAL A 69 -1.69 -0.68 -22.84
C VAL A 69 -3.12 -1.01 -23.25
N LYS A 70 -4.10 -0.30 -22.67
CA LYS A 70 -5.53 -0.45 -22.99
C LYS A 70 -6.22 0.91 -23.10
N SER A 71 -6.88 1.16 -24.21
CA SER A 71 -7.72 2.35 -24.41
C SER A 71 -9.02 2.28 -23.59
N ASP A 72 -9.65 3.42 -23.32
CA ASP A 72 -10.98 3.49 -22.70
C ASP A 72 -12.02 2.68 -23.51
N LYS A 73 -11.90 2.65 -24.85
CA LYS A 73 -12.74 1.84 -25.74
C LYS A 73 -12.58 0.35 -25.48
N GLU A 74 -11.34 -0.13 -25.31
CA GLU A 74 -11.05 -1.53 -24.98
C GLU A 74 -11.52 -1.89 -23.56
N ILE A 75 -11.30 -1.01 -22.58
CA ILE A 75 -11.82 -1.19 -21.22
C ILE A 75 -13.35 -1.29 -21.23
N ASN A 76 -14.03 -0.42 -21.97
CA ASN A 76 -15.48 -0.45 -22.15
C ASN A 76 -15.96 -1.73 -22.86
N ALA A 77 -15.18 -2.26 -23.81
CA ALA A 77 -15.47 -3.54 -24.44
C ALA A 77 -15.33 -4.71 -23.44
N LEU A 78 -14.24 -4.74 -22.66
CA LEU A 78 -14.00 -5.77 -21.64
C LEU A 78 -15.09 -5.77 -20.55
N ILE A 79 -15.54 -4.59 -20.11
CA ILE A 79 -16.64 -4.43 -19.15
C ILE A 79 -17.93 -5.00 -19.74
N ARG A 80 -18.28 -4.62 -20.97
CA ARG A 80 -19.49 -5.12 -21.66
C ARG A 80 -19.48 -6.65 -21.82
N SER A 81 -18.31 -7.23 -22.09
CA SER A 81 -18.14 -8.69 -22.22
C SER A 81 -17.91 -9.41 -20.89
N LYS A 82 -17.94 -8.72 -19.74
CA LYS A 82 -17.66 -9.29 -18.40
C LYS A 82 -16.31 -10.00 -18.27
N ARG A 83 -15.31 -9.60 -19.07
CA ARG A 83 -13.95 -10.17 -19.08
C ARG A 83 -12.97 -9.43 -18.16
N ILE A 84 -13.47 -8.39 -17.50
CA ILE A 84 -12.73 -7.58 -16.54
C ILE A 84 -13.51 -7.52 -15.22
N ARG A 85 -12.80 -7.71 -14.12
CA ARG A 85 -13.27 -7.39 -12.77
C ARG A 85 -12.40 -6.29 -12.20
N ILE A 86 -13.03 -5.29 -11.60
CA ILE A 86 -12.34 -4.17 -10.96
C ILE A 86 -12.46 -4.38 -9.46
N ASP A 87 -11.32 -4.56 -8.80
CA ASP A 87 -11.23 -4.66 -7.35
C ASP A 87 -10.66 -3.33 -6.83
N GLU A 88 -11.56 -2.40 -6.49
CA GLU A 88 -11.20 -1.06 -5.99
C GLU A 88 -10.37 -1.16 -4.69
N GLY A 89 -9.25 -0.44 -4.61
CA GLY A 89 -8.37 -0.44 -3.44
C GLY A 89 -7.72 -1.80 -3.11
N HIS A 90 -7.57 -2.69 -4.08
CA HIS A 90 -6.95 -3.99 -3.87
C HIS A 90 -5.48 -3.88 -3.41
N TYR A 91 -4.69 -3.04 -4.09
CA TYR A 91 -3.28 -2.80 -3.76
C TYR A 91 -3.08 -1.75 -2.67
N SER A 92 -4.06 -0.87 -2.40
CA SER A 92 -4.03 -0.06 -1.16
C SER A 92 -4.10 -0.93 0.07
N LYS A 93 -4.63 -2.16 -0.08
CA LYS A 93 -4.70 -3.15 0.97
C LYS A 93 -3.54 -4.15 0.94
N ALA A 94 -2.95 -4.64 -0.15
CA ALA A 94 -1.95 -5.74 -0.07
C ALA A 94 -0.71 -5.48 0.85
N LEU A 95 -0.12 -4.29 0.78
CA LEU A 95 0.97 -3.89 1.70
C LEU A 95 0.47 -3.54 3.11
N ALA A 96 -0.80 -3.10 3.23
CA ALA A 96 -1.50 -2.87 4.49
C ALA A 96 -2.12 -4.16 5.08
N ILE A 97 -2.23 -5.24 4.31
CA ILE A 97 -2.76 -6.54 4.69
C ILE A 97 -1.66 -7.33 5.38
N LEU A 98 -0.43 -7.20 4.87
CA LEU A 98 0.77 -7.66 5.58
C LEU A 98 1.10 -6.79 6.81
N ARG A 99 0.61 -5.54 6.88
CA ARG A 99 0.91 -4.60 8.00
C ARG A 99 -0.21 -4.32 9.01
N VAL A 100 -1.49 -4.63 8.73
CA VAL A 100 -2.65 -4.10 9.49
C VAL A 100 -3.87 -5.03 9.58
N ARG A 101 -3.99 -6.17 8.87
CA ARG A 101 -5.31 -6.85 8.77
C ARG A 101 -5.93 -7.45 10.06
N PHE A 102 -5.24 -7.48 11.20
CA PHE A 102 -5.75 -8.01 12.48
C PHE A 102 -5.24 -7.28 13.73
N ASP A 103 -4.81 -6.02 13.58
CA ASP A 103 -4.31 -5.22 14.71
C ASP A 103 -5.44 -4.37 15.30
N ASP A 104 -6.35 -5.03 16.02
CA ASP A 104 -7.40 -4.44 16.86
C ASP A 104 -6.91 -4.16 18.29
N SER A 105 -5.58 -4.04 18.46
CA SER A 105 -4.97 -3.75 19.75
C SER A 105 -5.65 -2.53 20.36
N ASP A 106 -6.38 -2.73 21.46
CA ASP A 106 -6.74 -1.63 22.33
C ASP A 106 -5.42 -1.07 22.89
N LEU A 107 -5.17 0.23 22.70
CA LEU A 107 -3.98 0.93 23.17
C LEU A 107 -4.38 2.25 23.88
N THR A 108 -5.65 2.37 24.26
CA THR A 108 -6.21 3.60 24.85
C THR A 108 -5.63 3.93 26.23
N ASP A 109 -5.07 2.92 26.90
CA ASP A 109 -4.36 3.04 28.18
C ASP A 109 -2.95 3.63 28.07
N LEU A 110 -2.41 3.78 26.86
CA LEU A 110 -1.02 4.20 26.65
C LEU A 110 -0.90 5.71 26.41
N SER A 111 0.15 6.29 26.97
CA SER A 111 0.55 7.66 26.67
C SER A 111 1.07 7.81 25.23
N GLU A 112 1.09 9.04 24.70
CA GLU A 112 1.65 9.32 23.37
C GLU A 112 3.11 8.86 23.24
N GLU A 113 3.92 9.00 24.30
CA GLU A 113 5.31 8.53 24.31
C GLU A 113 5.42 7.01 24.16
N GLU A 114 4.53 6.26 24.81
CA GLU A 114 4.46 4.80 24.72
C GLU A 114 3.97 4.35 23.34
N LEU A 115 2.94 5.00 22.80
CA LEU A 115 2.45 4.76 21.44
C LEU A 115 3.55 4.97 20.40
N ARG A 116 4.30 6.08 20.49
CA ARG A 116 5.45 6.35 19.60
C ARG A 116 6.55 5.30 19.74
N THR A 117 6.76 4.77 20.95
CA THR A 117 7.73 3.69 21.19
C THR A 117 7.25 2.36 20.62
N LEU A 118 5.96 2.04 20.68
CA LEU A 118 5.41 0.85 20.04
C LEU A 118 5.48 0.92 18.51
N ALA A 119 5.09 2.05 17.93
CA ALA A 119 5.19 2.28 16.50
C ALA A 119 6.64 2.11 16.00
N TRP A 120 7.61 2.66 16.75
CA TRP A 120 9.03 2.52 16.44
C TRP A 120 9.53 1.07 16.50
N LYS A 121 9.15 0.30 17.53
CA LYS A 121 9.48 -1.14 17.61
C LYS A 121 8.86 -1.94 16.47
N LYS A 122 7.60 -1.66 16.12
CA LYS A 122 6.89 -2.31 15.01
C LYS A 122 7.62 -2.07 13.70
N GLU A 123 7.99 -0.83 13.42
CA GLU A 123 8.67 -0.49 12.17
C GLU A 123 10.02 -1.21 12.03
N TRP A 124 10.79 -1.33 13.12
CA TRP A 124 12.01 -2.15 13.13
C TRP A 124 11.74 -3.62 12.74
N CYS A 125 10.70 -4.24 13.32
CA CYS A 125 10.34 -5.62 13.00
C CYS A 125 9.87 -5.77 11.55
N VAL A 126 9.06 -4.83 11.06
CA VAL A 126 8.52 -4.84 9.70
C VAL A 126 9.64 -4.72 8.67
N ARG A 127 10.57 -3.77 8.84
CA ARG A 127 11.71 -3.62 7.92
C ARG A 127 12.63 -4.83 7.94
N PHE A 128 12.84 -5.46 9.10
CA PHE A 128 13.64 -6.68 9.18
C PHE A 128 12.99 -7.82 8.39
N LEU A 129 11.68 -8.03 8.56
CA LEU A 129 10.95 -9.05 7.81
C LEU A 129 10.97 -8.76 6.31
N ASP A 130 10.75 -7.51 5.93
CA ASP A 130 10.81 -7.06 4.54
C ASP A 130 12.18 -7.38 3.91
N ALA A 131 13.27 -7.00 4.57
CA ALA A 131 14.63 -7.31 4.13
C ALA A 131 14.90 -8.83 4.07
N ALA A 132 14.39 -9.61 5.02
CA ALA A 132 14.56 -11.06 5.05
C ALA A 132 13.82 -11.76 3.89
N THR A 133 12.70 -11.19 3.44
CA THR A 133 11.89 -11.69 2.33
C THR A 133 12.23 -11.06 0.98
N ASN A 134 13.05 -10.00 0.96
CA ASN A 134 13.39 -9.29 -0.27
C ASN A 134 14.26 -10.16 -1.19
N LEU A 135 13.63 -10.73 -2.22
CA LEU A 135 14.29 -11.62 -3.15
C LEU A 135 15.35 -10.92 -4.02
N GLN A 136 15.22 -9.62 -4.24
CA GLN A 136 16.15 -8.81 -5.03
C GLN A 136 17.25 -8.15 -4.19
N GLY A 137 17.18 -8.27 -2.86
CA GLY A 137 18.19 -7.74 -1.95
C GLY A 137 19.53 -8.42 -2.12
N ARG A 138 20.62 -7.63 -2.16
CA ARG A 138 22.01 -8.13 -2.19
C ARG A 138 22.36 -9.01 -0.97
N TRP A 139 21.65 -8.79 0.13
CA TRP A 139 21.78 -9.54 1.36
C TRP A 139 20.39 -9.70 1.99
N ARG A 140 20.15 -10.87 2.58
CA ARG A 140 18.92 -11.19 3.30
C ARG A 140 19.27 -11.57 4.74
N PRO A 141 18.83 -10.80 5.74
CA PRO A 141 19.11 -11.13 7.13
C PRO A 141 18.38 -12.40 7.53
N ARG A 142 19.09 -13.34 8.15
CA ARG A 142 18.52 -14.50 8.84
C ARG A 142 18.26 -14.13 10.30
N ARG A 143 17.48 -14.95 11.01
CA ARG A 143 17.15 -14.72 12.42
C ARG A 143 18.29 -15.13 13.39
N VAL A 144 19.53 -14.77 13.05
CA VAL A 144 20.75 -14.99 13.85
C VAL A 144 21.32 -13.67 14.34
N ILE A 145 22.05 -13.68 15.47
CA ILE A 145 22.43 -12.44 16.17
C ILE A 145 23.30 -11.50 15.32
N ASP A 146 24.21 -12.06 14.53
CA ASP A 146 25.10 -11.28 13.66
C ASP A 146 24.32 -10.55 12.56
N ASP A 147 23.31 -11.21 12.00
CA ASP A 147 22.46 -10.61 10.97
C ASP A 147 21.56 -9.52 11.58
N PHE A 148 21.11 -9.65 12.82
CA PHE A 148 20.45 -8.55 13.54
C PHE A 148 21.40 -7.37 13.77
N ALA A 149 22.67 -7.63 14.11
CA ALA A 149 23.65 -6.57 14.32
C ALA A 149 23.94 -5.80 13.04
N ARG A 150 24.19 -6.51 11.94
CA ARG A 150 24.37 -5.92 10.63
C ARG A 150 23.14 -5.13 10.18
N PHE A 151 21.94 -5.69 10.37
CA PHE A 151 20.70 -5.02 9.97
C PHE A 151 20.50 -3.70 10.73
N VAL A 152 20.73 -3.69 12.04
CA VAL A 152 20.63 -2.48 12.86
C VAL A 152 21.60 -1.42 12.37
N GLU A 153 22.85 -1.80 12.10
CA GLU A 153 23.88 -0.87 11.63
C GLU A 153 23.51 -0.25 10.27
N GLU A 154 23.04 -1.06 9.32
CA GLU A 154 22.67 -0.59 7.98
C GLU A 154 21.38 0.27 7.97
N ASN A 155 20.49 0.13 8.96
CA ASN A 155 19.17 0.78 8.97
C ASN A 155 18.99 1.88 10.02
N ARG A 156 19.92 2.07 10.96
CA ARG A 156 19.75 3.01 12.08
C ARG A 156 19.46 4.44 11.62
N ASP A 157 20.16 4.93 10.59
CA ASP A 157 19.98 6.31 10.08
C ASP A 157 18.65 6.46 9.34
N LEU A 158 18.23 5.43 8.59
CA LEU A 158 16.94 5.41 7.91
C LEU A 158 15.78 5.36 8.92
N MET A 159 15.98 4.67 10.04
CA MET A 159 15.02 4.60 11.14
C MET A 159 14.93 5.91 11.92
N ASP A 160 16.04 6.61 12.16
CA ASP A 160 16.02 7.94 12.79
C ASP A 160 15.29 8.95 11.90
N ARG A 161 15.58 8.95 10.59
CA ARG A 161 14.88 9.81 9.63
C ARG A 161 13.39 9.50 9.57
N TRP A 162 13.02 8.23 9.43
CA TRP A 162 11.61 7.81 9.45
C TRP A 162 10.90 8.28 10.72
N TYR A 163 11.54 8.15 11.89
CA TYR A 163 10.93 8.58 13.15
C TYR A 163 10.72 10.10 13.19
N LEU A 164 11.72 10.87 12.74
CA LEU A 164 11.61 12.32 12.64
C LEU A 164 10.50 12.74 11.68
N ASP A 165 10.41 12.12 10.50
CA ASP A 165 9.40 12.42 9.49
C ASP A 165 7.98 12.09 10.00
N MET A 166 7.83 10.98 10.75
CA MET A 166 6.54 10.52 11.26
C MET A 166 6.02 11.33 12.46
N PHE A 167 6.90 11.79 13.35
CA PHE A 167 6.51 12.40 14.63
C PHE A 167 6.95 13.85 14.80
N GLY A 168 7.71 14.41 13.87
CA GLY A 168 8.23 15.79 13.94
C GLY A 168 9.29 16.02 15.02
N GLN A 169 9.74 14.97 15.72
CA GLN A 169 10.74 15.03 16.78
C GLN A 169 11.67 13.82 16.75
N ARG A 170 12.91 14.00 17.21
CA ARG A 170 13.86 12.88 17.36
C ARG A 170 13.61 12.12 18.66
N ARG A 171 13.91 10.81 18.66
CA ARG A 171 13.96 10.03 19.90
C ARG A 171 15.08 10.55 20.80
N ARG A 172 14.84 10.55 22.11
CA ARG A 172 15.88 10.88 23.09
C ARG A 172 17.05 9.90 22.92
N PRO A 173 18.32 10.36 22.93
CA PRO A 173 19.46 9.46 22.82
C PRO A 173 19.40 8.41 23.94
N GLY A 174 19.70 7.17 23.59
CA GLY A 174 19.57 6.02 24.49
C GLY A 174 20.26 6.21 25.85
N ARG A 175 19.90 5.33 26.81
CA ARG A 175 20.43 5.35 28.18
C ARG A 175 21.95 5.43 28.18
N ARG A 176 22.52 6.30 29.03
CA ARG A 176 23.96 6.31 29.29
C ARG A 176 24.36 5.04 30.03
N ILE A 177 25.19 4.22 29.41
CA ILE A 177 25.82 3.04 30.04
C ILE A 177 27.26 3.42 30.38
N LYS A 178 27.66 3.19 31.65
CA LYS A 178 29.00 3.54 32.13
C LYS A 178 30.05 2.71 31.39
N GLY A 179 30.98 3.38 30.70
CA GLY A 179 32.05 2.73 29.92
C GLY A 179 31.76 2.56 28.43
N GLU A 180 30.57 2.94 27.93
CA GLU A 180 30.23 2.87 26.51
C GLU A 180 30.13 4.27 25.88
N VAL A 181 30.51 4.36 24.60
CA VAL A 181 30.26 5.56 23.79
C VAL A 181 28.75 5.73 23.67
N ARG A 182 28.24 6.88 24.09
CA ARG A 182 26.81 7.19 24.00
C ARG A 182 26.41 7.19 22.52
N LYS A 183 25.37 6.42 22.20
CA LYS A 183 24.75 6.42 20.86
C LYS A 183 24.32 7.84 20.49
N ALA A 184 24.57 8.23 19.23
CA ALA A 184 24.18 9.54 18.71
C ALA A 184 22.65 9.75 18.75
N PHE A 185 21.89 8.67 18.54
CA PHE A 185 20.43 8.62 18.62
C PHE A 185 19.98 7.20 19.02
N ASP A 186 18.68 7.02 19.29
CA ASP A 186 18.14 5.77 19.81
C ASP A 186 18.01 4.68 18.72
N TYR A 187 18.59 3.51 18.96
CA TYR A 187 18.44 2.30 18.13
C TYR A 187 18.60 1.03 18.99
N PRO A 188 17.89 -0.07 18.68
CA PRO A 188 17.92 -1.28 19.49
C PRO A 188 19.31 -1.93 19.52
N SER A 189 19.56 -2.74 20.55
CA SER A 189 20.62 -3.75 20.46
C SER A 189 20.15 -4.92 19.57
N PRO A 190 21.07 -5.72 19.00
CA PRO A 190 20.70 -6.88 18.19
C PRO A 190 19.81 -7.87 18.96
N PHE A 191 20.10 -8.07 20.25
CA PHE A 191 19.28 -8.90 21.14
C PHE A 191 17.88 -8.31 21.38
N ALA A 192 17.78 -6.99 21.54
CA ALA A 192 16.49 -6.33 21.71
C ALA A 192 15.62 -6.50 20.46
N LEU A 193 16.19 -6.27 19.27
CA LEU A 193 15.46 -6.47 18.01
C LEU A 193 15.04 -7.93 17.82
N LYS A 194 15.93 -8.90 18.11
CA LYS A 194 15.60 -10.33 18.09
C LYS A 194 14.40 -10.65 19.00
N LYS A 195 14.39 -10.12 20.23
CA LYS A 195 13.31 -10.32 21.20
C LYS A 195 12.00 -9.70 20.74
N TRP A 196 12.04 -8.47 20.21
CA TRP A 196 10.86 -7.80 19.67
C TRP A 196 10.29 -8.55 18.48
N LEU A 197 11.14 -8.99 17.54
CA LEU A 197 10.72 -9.73 16.37
C LEU A 197 10.05 -11.06 16.75
N ALA A 198 10.62 -11.79 17.70
CA ALA A 198 10.02 -13.03 18.21
C ALA A 198 8.64 -12.78 18.84
N ARG A 199 8.51 -11.74 19.68
CA ARG A 199 7.22 -11.35 20.28
C ARG A 199 6.21 -10.94 19.22
N PHE A 200 6.64 -10.16 18.23
CA PHE A 200 5.79 -9.66 17.17
C PHE A 200 5.24 -10.80 16.31
N ILE A 201 6.09 -11.75 15.90
CA ILE A 201 5.67 -12.93 15.13
C ILE A 201 4.73 -13.82 15.97
N ASN A 202 5.09 -14.11 17.22
CA ASN A 202 4.29 -14.96 18.09
C ASN A 202 2.93 -14.33 18.46
N GLY A 203 2.86 -13.00 18.51
CA GLY A 203 1.65 -12.23 18.70
C GLY A 203 0.91 -11.93 17.40
N ASN A 204 1.06 -12.76 16.36
CA ASN A 204 0.39 -12.64 15.07
C ASN A 204 0.55 -11.24 14.42
N CYS A 205 1.73 -10.64 14.60
CA CYS A 205 2.08 -9.31 14.09
C CYS A 205 1.20 -8.17 14.63
N ARG A 206 0.67 -8.29 15.85
CA ARG A 206 -0.12 -7.25 16.53
C ARG A 206 0.73 -6.30 17.37
N MET A 207 0.35 -5.01 17.46
CA MET A 207 1.07 -4.01 18.24
C MET A 207 1.06 -4.29 19.75
N GLU A 208 -0.01 -4.87 20.28
CA GLU A 208 -0.11 -5.27 21.69
C GLU A 208 1.04 -6.17 22.15
N SER A 209 1.55 -7.04 21.26
CA SER A 209 2.65 -7.97 21.57
C SER A 209 3.98 -7.27 21.90
N LEU A 210 4.11 -6.00 21.49
CA LEU A 210 5.30 -5.17 21.71
C LEU A 210 5.20 -4.30 22.97
N ARG A 211 4.08 -4.36 23.69
CA ARG A 211 3.86 -3.66 24.98
C ARG A 211 5.04 -3.89 25.92
N PRO A 212 5.52 -2.84 26.61
CA PRO A 212 6.42 -3.03 27.75
C PRO A 212 5.70 -3.91 28.77
N HIS A 213 6.26 -5.08 29.05
CA HIS A 213 5.80 -5.85 30.20
C HIS A 213 6.61 -5.30 31.36
N TYR A 214 6.04 -4.36 32.10
CA TYR A 214 6.57 -4.03 33.42
C TYR A 214 6.15 -5.20 34.32
N SER A 215 7.12 -6.08 34.60
CA SER A 215 7.05 -7.01 35.72
C SER A 215 7.37 -6.25 37.00
#